data_AF-A0AAE1G8F1-F1
#
_entry.id   AF-A0AAE1G8F1-F1
#
_cell.length_a   1.000
_cell.length_b   1.000
_cell.length_c   1.000
_cell.angle_alpha   90.00
_cell.angle_beta   90.00
_cell.angle_gamma   90.00
#
_symmetry.space_group_name_H-M   'P 1'
#
loop_
_entity.id
_entity.type
_entity.pdbx_description
1 polymer ?
#
loop_
_entity_poly.entity_id
_entity_poly.type
_entity_poly.pdbx_seq_one_letter_code
_entity_poly.pdbx_strand_id
1 'polypeptide(L)'
;MRNKIVVNTSLGEESKRPQLGFIIMASRDSESDPNIPQAIDVPSVPSENESEVEQGRGRKKPRKVKEWGSVSSKVKRNLDQSYRGRHEPANKIVGAKALHVREHIKLLPAMSCHYSRVNAPHRKYLESHLTTEKLFVSYMEWLRDTYPEEKASLHYYSDVFTKEFNISFAPLVAPLMSPLKIRTVTRLM
;
A
#
# COMPACT_ATOMS: atom_id res chain seq x y z
N MET A 1 -56.47 17.92 -14.13
CA MET A 1 -55.85 19.26 -14.17
C MET A 1 -54.34 19.06 -14.30
N ARG A 2 -53.78 19.38 -15.48
CA ARG A 2 -52.38 19.07 -15.84
C ARG A 2 -51.52 20.30 -15.58
N ASN A 3 -50.72 20.28 -14.52
CA ASN A 3 -49.77 21.36 -14.23
C ASN A 3 -48.51 21.16 -15.07
N LYS A 4 -48.33 22.03 -16.05
CA LYS A 4 -47.11 22.15 -16.85
C LYS A 4 -46.07 22.88 -16.00
N ILE A 5 -44.98 22.21 -15.67
CA ILE A 5 -43.81 22.83 -15.04
C ILE A 5 -43.00 23.51 -16.15
N VAL A 6 -42.83 24.82 -16.01
CA VAL A 6 -42.06 25.68 -16.90
C VAL A 6 -40.57 25.48 -16.63
N VAL A 7 -39.84 25.34 -17.73
CA VAL A 7 -38.39 25.16 -17.83
C VAL A 7 -37.70 26.51 -17.59
N ASN A 8 -36.69 26.55 -16.72
CA ASN A 8 -35.74 27.66 -16.67
C ASN A 8 -34.32 27.11 -16.88
N THR A 9 -33.83 27.28 -18.12
CA THR A 9 -32.45 27.07 -18.54
C THR A 9 -31.65 28.35 -18.32
N SER A 10 -30.82 28.39 -17.27
CA SER A 10 -29.81 29.43 -17.08
C SER A 10 -28.47 28.94 -17.63
N LEU A 11 -28.13 29.41 -18.83
CA LEU A 11 -26.79 29.43 -19.40
C LEU A 11 -25.90 30.34 -18.54
N GLY A 12 -24.86 29.78 -17.95
CA GLY A 12 -23.93 30.47 -17.07
C GLY A 12 -22.49 30.06 -17.35
N GLU A 13 -21.85 30.89 -18.16
CA GLU A 13 -20.46 31.34 -18.09
C GLU A 13 -19.30 30.35 -18.34
N GLU A 14 -18.72 30.59 -19.51
CA GLU A 14 -17.52 30.06 -20.13
C GLU A 14 -16.24 30.52 -19.38
N SER A 15 -15.64 29.61 -18.62
CA SER A 15 -14.36 29.83 -17.93
C SER A 15 -13.18 29.50 -18.84
N LYS A 16 -12.42 30.55 -19.17
CA LYS A 16 -11.17 30.57 -19.95
C LYS A 16 -10.12 29.62 -19.37
N ARG A 17 -9.73 28.59 -20.14
CA ARG A 17 -8.55 27.76 -19.87
C ARG A 17 -7.28 28.45 -20.39
N PRO A 18 -6.21 28.60 -19.58
CA PRO A 18 -4.90 28.95 -20.11
C PRO A 18 -4.27 27.75 -20.83
N GLN A 19 -3.88 27.97 -22.09
CA GLN A 19 -3.09 27.05 -22.90
C GLN A 19 -1.71 26.87 -22.25
N LEU A 20 -1.46 25.71 -21.65
CA LEU A 20 -0.11 25.32 -21.24
C LEU A 20 0.58 24.65 -22.44
N GLY A 21 1.59 25.33 -22.96
CA GLY A 21 2.39 24.91 -24.09
C GLY A 21 3.07 23.57 -23.86
N PHE A 22 2.94 22.70 -24.85
CA PHE A 22 3.77 21.52 -25.03
C PHE A 22 5.22 21.95 -25.29
N ILE A 23 6.14 21.59 -24.39
CA ILE A 23 7.57 21.57 -24.70
C ILE A 23 7.96 20.12 -24.96
N ILE A 24 8.15 19.81 -26.24
CA ILE A 24 8.82 18.60 -26.72
C ILE A 24 10.31 18.91 -26.69
N MET A 25 11.07 18.28 -25.78
CA MET A 25 12.52 18.15 -25.95
C MET A 25 12.83 16.69 -26.25
N ALA A 26 13.21 16.45 -27.49
CA ALA A 26 13.80 15.22 -27.97
C ALA A 26 15.31 15.21 -27.73
N SER A 27 15.83 13.99 -27.62
CA SER A 27 17.21 13.58 -27.92
C SER A 27 18.31 13.92 -26.91
N ARG A 28 18.96 12.87 -26.37
CA ARG A 28 20.24 12.41 -26.92
C ARG A 28 20.67 11.08 -26.32
N ASP A 29 20.98 10.15 -27.22
CA ASP A 29 21.73 8.92 -26.99
C ASP A 29 23.17 9.22 -26.55
N SER A 30 23.76 8.35 -25.74
CA SER A 30 25.16 7.92 -25.92
C SER A 30 25.54 6.80 -24.94
N GLU A 31 26.03 5.73 -25.53
CA GLU A 31 26.58 4.48 -24.99
C GLU A 31 27.81 4.68 -24.08
N SER A 32 28.06 3.73 -23.16
CA SER A 32 29.32 2.94 -23.08
C SER A 32 29.43 2.10 -21.79
N ASP A 33 29.35 0.78 -21.97
CA ASP A 33 29.93 -0.29 -21.12
C ASP A 33 31.44 -0.47 -21.50
N PRO A 34 32.22 -1.43 -20.93
CA PRO A 34 32.32 -1.97 -19.56
C PRO A 34 33.81 -2.03 -19.09
N ASN A 35 34.09 -2.40 -17.82
CA ASN A 35 35.45 -2.86 -17.48
C ASN A 35 35.46 -3.94 -16.38
N ILE A 36 35.96 -5.12 -16.74
CA ILE A 36 36.17 -6.31 -15.89
C ILE A 36 37.66 -6.68 -15.98
N PRO A 37 38.36 -6.88 -14.86
CA PRO A 37 39.55 -7.74 -14.81
C PRO A 37 39.24 -9.01 -13.99
N GLN A 38 39.20 -10.19 -14.61
CA GLN A 38 40.29 -11.14 -14.89
C GLN A 38 40.90 -11.82 -13.65
N ALA A 39 40.81 -13.15 -13.70
CA ALA A 39 41.14 -14.13 -12.67
C ALA A 39 42.65 -14.35 -12.53
N ILE A 40 43.08 -14.72 -11.33
CA ILE A 40 44.45 -15.08 -11.00
C ILE A 40 44.48 -16.57 -10.66
N ASP A 41 45.23 -17.32 -11.46
CA ASP A 41 45.58 -18.73 -11.27
C ASP A 41 46.55 -18.90 -10.10
N VAL A 42 46.35 -19.94 -9.27
CA VAL A 42 47.35 -20.40 -8.30
C VAL A 42 47.47 -21.93 -8.38
N PRO A 43 48.70 -22.48 -8.49
CA PRO A 43 48.97 -23.85 -8.92
C PRO A 43 48.95 -24.92 -7.82
N SER A 44 48.78 -26.16 -8.30
CA SER A 44 48.89 -27.44 -7.61
C SER A 44 50.27 -27.71 -6.98
N VAL A 45 50.28 -28.36 -5.82
CA VAL A 45 51.45 -29.08 -5.27
C VAL A 45 51.01 -30.46 -4.76
N PRO A 46 51.72 -31.56 -5.12
CA PRO A 46 51.49 -32.90 -4.62
C PRO A 46 52.42 -33.24 -3.45
N SER A 47 52.04 -34.18 -2.58
CA SER A 47 53.00 -34.95 -1.78
C SER A 47 52.32 -36.17 -1.17
N GLU A 48 53.02 -37.29 -1.31
CA GLU A 48 52.86 -38.60 -0.67
C GLU A 48 52.91 -38.43 0.89
N ASN A 49 52.79 -39.40 1.81
CA ASN A 49 53.09 -40.83 1.82
C ASN A 49 52.49 -41.46 3.12
N GLU A 50 52.27 -42.77 3.04
CA GLU A 50 52.51 -43.81 4.09
C GLU A 50 51.56 -44.07 5.29
N SER A 51 51.03 -45.30 5.24
CA SER A 51 50.97 -46.38 6.24
C SER A 51 50.60 -46.09 7.70
N GLU A 52 49.51 -46.72 8.17
CA GLU A 52 49.53 -47.39 9.48
C GLU A 52 48.40 -48.43 9.63
N VAL A 53 48.78 -49.55 10.21
CA VAL A 53 47.96 -50.71 10.60
C VAL A 53 47.33 -50.41 11.95
N GLU A 54 46.00 -50.53 12.09
CA GLU A 54 45.42 -50.71 13.42
C GLU A 54 44.20 -51.64 13.45
N GLN A 55 44.27 -52.55 14.41
CA GLN A 55 43.40 -53.68 14.64
C GLN A 55 42.09 -53.24 15.32
N GLY A 56 41.03 -54.01 15.05
CA GLY A 56 39.65 -53.66 15.40
C GLY A 56 39.37 -53.48 16.89
N ARG A 57 38.53 -52.48 17.17
CA ARG A 57 37.47 -52.47 18.20
C ARG A 57 36.34 -51.61 17.65
N GLY A 58 35.10 -52.09 17.73
CA GLY A 58 33.92 -51.46 17.14
C GLY A 58 33.74 -50.00 17.56
N ARG A 59 34.19 -49.07 16.70
CA ARG A 59 33.96 -47.64 16.83
C ARG A 59 32.68 -47.29 16.08
N LYS A 60 31.70 -46.72 16.80
CA LYS A 60 30.51 -46.12 16.19
C LYS A 60 30.98 -45.16 15.10
N LYS A 61 30.51 -45.37 13.87
CA LYS A 61 30.87 -44.52 12.72
C LYS A 61 30.65 -43.05 13.13
N PRO A 62 31.67 -42.17 13.08
CA PRO A 62 31.43 -40.75 13.29
C PRO A 62 30.37 -40.33 12.28
N ARG A 63 29.33 -39.65 12.75
CA ARG A 63 28.34 -39.04 11.86
C ARG A 63 29.13 -38.24 10.83
N LYS A 64 28.96 -38.55 9.54
CA LYS A 64 29.52 -37.75 8.46
C LYS A 64 29.10 -36.31 8.74
N VAL A 65 30.04 -35.49 9.21
CA VAL A 65 29.88 -34.05 9.19
C VAL A 65 29.73 -33.77 7.71
N LYS A 66 28.56 -33.30 7.29
CA LYS A 66 28.39 -32.76 5.94
C LYS A 66 29.42 -31.64 5.88
N GLU A 67 30.53 -31.88 5.19
CA GLU A 67 31.36 -30.81 4.69
C GLU A 67 30.39 -29.85 4.01
N TRP A 68 30.41 -28.60 4.47
CA TRP A 68 29.75 -27.52 3.77
C TRP A 68 30.56 -27.28 2.50
N GLY A 69 30.44 -28.22 1.55
CA GLY A 69 30.94 -28.07 0.20
C GLY A 69 30.52 -26.70 -0.30
N SER A 70 31.52 -25.93 -0.68
CA SER A 70 31.50 -24.53 -1.09
C SER A 70 30.10 -23.95 -1.35
N VAL A 71 29.70 -22.98 -0.51
CA VAL A 71 28.44 -22.19 -0.62
C VAL A 71 28.36 -21.44 -1.98
N SER A 72 29.42 -21.44 -2.77
CA SER A 72 29.54 -20.82 -4.09
C SER A 72 28.51 -21.33 -5.13
N SER A 73 28.03 -22.57 -5.00
CA SER A 73 27.01 -23.14 -5.92
C SER A 73 25.63 -22.46 -5.84
N LYS A 74 25.40 -21.59 -4.85
CA LYS A 74 24.12 -20.86 -4.71
C LYS A 74 24.06 -19.58 -5.55
N VAL A 75 25.19 -19.10 -6.07
CA VAL A 75 25.28 -17.85 -6.85
C VAL A 75 24.75 -18.03 -8.29
N LYS A 76 24.86 -19.22 -8.88
CA LYS A 76 24.47 -19.47 -10.28
C LYS A 76 22.96 -19.62 -10.55
N ARG A 77 22.08 -19.46 -9.56
CA ARG A 77 20.61 -19.50 -9.78
C ARG A 77 19.97 -18.12 -10.01
N ASN A 78 20.76 -17.05 -10.06
CA ASN A 78 20.26 -15.68 -10.23
C ASN A 78 20.27 -15.14 -11.67
N LEU A 79 20.72 -15.92 -12.67
CA LEU A 79 20.65 -15.45 -14.07
C LEU A 79 19.25 -15.62 -14.70
N ASP A 80 18.43 -16.54 -14.16
CA ASP A 80 17.05 -16.79 -14.59
C ASP A 80 16.01 -15.98 -13.78
N GLN A 81 16.48 -15.02 -12.96
CA GLN A 81 15.66 -14.23 -12.04
C GLN A 81 14.76 -13.20 -12.74
N SER A 82 14.95 -12.95 -14.04
CA SER A 82 14.40 -11.75 -14.68
C SER A 82 12.89 -11.78 -14.96
N TYR A 83 12.24 -12.94 -14.82
CA TYR A 83 10.79 -13.11 -15.10
C TYR A 83 9.96 -13.68 -13.95
N ARG A 84 10.57 -14.02 -12.79
CA ARG A 84 9.81 -14.47 -11.61
C ARG A 84 9.22 -13.24 -10.91
N GLY A 85 7.88 -13.19 -10.80
CA GLY A 85 7.17 -12.14 -10.06
C GLY A 85 6.64 -10.97 -10.89
N ARG A 86 6.67 -11.03 -12.23
CA ARG A 86 6.06 -10.01 -13.12
C ARG A 86 4.57 -10.24 -13.40
N HIS A 87 3.87 -10.99 -12.55
CA HIS A 87 2.42 -11.14 -12.70
C HIS A 87 1.74 -9.94 -12.06
N GLU A 88 1.13 -9.07 -12.86
CA GLU A 88 0.22 -8.07 -12.32
C GLU A 88 -0.96 -8.82 -11.69
N PRO A 89 -1.26 -8.62 -10.39
CA PRO A 89 -2.38 -9.29 -9.76
C PRO A 89 -3.66 -8.88 -10.48
N ALA A 90 -4.48 -9.86 -10.88
CA ALA A 90 -5.77 -9.62 -11.52
C ALA A 90 -6.72 -8.78 -10.64
N ASN A 91 -6.46 -8.74 -9.33
CA ASN A 91 -7.22 -7.98 -8.34
C ASN A 91 -6.79 -6.51 -8.25
N LYS A 92 -6.10 -5.97 -9.26
CA LYS A 92 -5.70 -4.57 -9.30
C LYS A 92 -6.95 -3.69 -9.44
N ILE A 93 -7.10 -2.74 -8.54
CA ILE A 93 -8.21 -1.78 -8.51
C ILE A 93 -7.91 -0.71 -9.58
N VAL A 94 -8.24 -0.99 -10.83
CA VAL A 94 -8.07 -0.07 -11.97
C VAL A 94 -9.38 0.00 -12.73
N GLY A 95 -9.81 1.22 -13.10
CA GLY A 95 -11.01 1.44 -13.91
C GLY A 95 -11.79 2.69 -13.51
N ALA A 96 -12.84 2.99 -14.28
CA ALA A 96 -13.76 4.10 -14.01
C ALA A 96 -14.43 3.98 -12.63
N LYS A 97 -14.88 2.77 -12.24
CA LYS A 97 -15.36 2.46 -10.87
C LYS A 97 -14.46 2.97 -9.77
N ALA A 98 -13.15 2.72 -9.88
CA ALA A 98 -12.19 3.13 -8.87
C ALA A 98 -12.13 4.65 -8.75
N LEU A 99 -12.20 5.36 -9.88
CA LEU A 99 -12.20 6.83 -9.91
C LEU A 99 -13.44 7.39 -9.23
N HIS A 100 -14.63 6.87 -9.53
CA HIS A 100 -15.88 7.31 -8.90
C HIS A 100 -15.88 7.07 -7.38
N VAL A 101 -15.38 5.91 -6.94
CA VAL A 101 -15.22 5.64 -5.50
C VAL A 101 -14.24 6.63 -4.85
N ARG A 102 -13.10 6.91 -5.50
CA ARG A 102 -12.12 7.89 -5.00
C ARG A 102 -12.69 9.30 -4.92
N GLU A 103 -13.47 9.72 -5.91
CA GLU A 103 -14.15 11.02 -5.92
C GLU A 103 -15.11 11.14 -4.75
N HIS A 104 -15.98 10.14 -4.56
CA HIS A 104 -16.90 10.11 -3.43
C HIS A 104 -16.17 10.17 -2.08
N ILE A 105 -15.12 9.37 -1.86
CA ILE A 105 -14.38 9.35 -0.59
C ILE A 105 -13.74 10.72 -0.29
N LYS A 106 -13.29 11.46 -1.30
CA LYS A 106 -12.72 12.80 -1.13
C LYS A 106 -13.74 13.85 -0.70
N LEU A 107 -15.02 13.65 -0.99
CA LEU A 107 -16.11 14.54 -0.60
C LEU A 107 -16.52 14.35 0.87
N LEU A 108 -16.10 13.25 1.51
CA LEU A 108 -16.48 12.95 2.88
C LEU A 108 -15.86 13.96 3.88
N PRO A 109 -16.61 14.39 4.90
CA PRO A 109 -16.10 15.26 5.96
C PRO A 109 -15.13 14.47 6.86
N ALA A 110 -13.84 14.56 6.55
CA ALA A 110 -12.79 13.90 7.32
C ALA A 110 -12.09 14.89 8.26
N MET A 111 -12.08 14.56 9.55
CA MET A 111 -11.49 15.39 10.61
C MET A 111 -10.05 14.95 10.91
N SER A 112 -9.16 15.90 11.17
CA SER A 112 -7.84 15.59 11.73
C SER A 112 -7.94 15.44 13.25
N CYS A 113 -7.43 14.36 13.82
CA CYS A 113 -7.32 14.28 15.28
C CYS A 113 -6.17 15.17 15.77
N HIS A 114 -6.47 16.17 16.59
CA HIS A 114 -5.47 17.10 17.13
C HIS A 114 -4.38 16.37 17.94
N TYR A 115 -4.78 15.41 18.77
CA TYR A 115 -3.89 14.66 19.66
C TYR A 115 -2.99 13.67 18.91
N SER A 116 -3.41 13.19 17.73
CA SER A 116 -2.67 12.19 16.96
C SER A 116 -1.61 12.79 16.03
N ARG A 117 -1.51 14.12 15.93
CA ARG A 117 -0.61 14.79 14.97
C ARG A 117 0.87 14.46 15.20
N VAL A 118 1.26 14.21 16.45
CA VAL A 118 2.64 13.85 16.82
C VAL A 118 3.01 12.45 16.30
N ASN A 119 2.08 11.49 16.40
CA ASN A 119 2.35 10.08 16.06
C ASN A 119 1.96 9.72 14.62
N ALA A 120 0.92 10.38 14.07
CA ALA A 120 0.35 10.09 12.77
C ALA A 120 -0.21 11.38 12.12
N PRO A 121 0.67 12.25 11.57
CA PRO A 121 0.28 13.58 11.08
C PRO A 121 -0.70 13.56 9.90
N HIS A 122 -0.67 12.49 9.08
CA HIS A 122 -1.50 12.37 7.88
C HIS A 122 -2.76 11.51 8.07
N ARG A 123 -3.00 10.96 9.26
CA ARG A 123 -4.17 10.11 9.50
C ARG A 123 -5.41 10.97 9.73
N LYS A 124 -6.46 10.70 8.96
CA LYS A 124 -7.74 11.38 9.08
C LYS A 124 -8.78 10.44 9.72
N TYR A 125 -9.78 11.03 10.34
CA TYR A 125 -10.84 10.30 11.02
C TYR A 125 -12.21 10.72 10.52
N LEU A 126 -13.08 9.74 10.30
CA LEU A 126 -14.51 9.96 10.13
C LEU A 126 -15.20 9.91 11.49
N GLU A 127 -16.41 10.46 11.57
CA GLU A 127 -17.22 10.41 12.78
C GLU A 127 -17.50 8.96 13.18
N SER A 128 -17.60 8.72 14.48
CA SER A 128 -17.67 7.38 15.06
C SER A 128 -18.96 6.62 14.74
N HIS A 129 -20.01 7.33 14.32
CA HIS A 129 -21.31 6.73 13.98
C HIS A 129 -21.43 6.34 12.49
N LEU A 130 -20.46 6.75 11.67
CA LEU A 130 -20.34 6.32 10.28
C LEU A 130 -19.74 4.93 10.23
N THR A 131 -20.30 4.08 9.37
CA THR A 131 -19.77 2.75 9.06
C THR A 131 -19.53 2.66 7.57
N THR A 132 -18.69 1.71 7.15
CA THR A 132 -18.43 1.46 5.72
C THR A 132 -19.71 1.19 4.93
N GLU A 133 -20.69 0.53 5.55
CA GLU A 133 -22.02 0.29 4.97
C GLU A 133 -22.80 1.59 4.73
N LYS A 134 -22.85 2.49 5.72
CA LYS A 134 -23.52 3.80 5.57
C LYS A 134 -22.86 4.65 4.49
N LEU A 135 -21.52 4.63 4.43
CA LEU A 135 -20.78 5.31 3.38
C LEU A 135 -21.09 4.73 2.00
N PHE A 136 -21.26 3.41 1.90
CA PHE A 136 -21.64 2.76 0.65
C PHE A 136 -23.07 3.10 0.22
N VAL A 137 -24.02 3.20 1.16
CA VAL A 137 -25.39 3.66 0.85
C VAL A 137 -25.35 5.09 0.30
N SER A 138 -24.63 6.00 0.96
CA SER A 138 -24.43 7.37 0.49
C SER A 138 -23.74 7.43 -0.88
N TYR A 139 -22.76 6.56 -1.12
CA TYR A 139 -22.11 6.41 -2.42
C TYR A 139 -23.10 5.99 -3.51
N MET A 140 -23.96 5.01 -3.24
CA MET A 140 -24.97 4.54 -4.20
C MET A 140 -26.01 5.62 -4.52
N GLU A 141 -26.38 6.45 -3.54
CA GLU A 141 -27.24 7.61 -3.76
C GLU A 141 -26.54 8.67 -4.63
N TRP A 142 -25.30 9.04 -4.30
CA TRP A 142 -24.50 9.98 -5.08
C TRP A 142 -24.26 9.50 -6.52
N LEU A 143 -24.01 8.20 -6.68
CA LEU A 143 -23.76 7.58 -7.98
C LEU A 143 -25.04 7.49 -8.83
N ARG A 144 -26.21 7.28 -8.22
CA ARG A 144 -27.49 7.33 -8.94
C ARG A 144 -27.70 8.69 -9.61
N ASP A 145 -27.29 9.76 -8.94
CA ASP A 145 -27.52 11.13 -9.41
C ASP A 145 -26.45 11.57 -10.43
N THR A 146 -25.22 11.02 -10.34
CA THR A 146 -24.08 11.45 -11.17
C THR A 146 -23.77 10.48 -12.32
N TYR A 147 -23.78 9.16 -12.07
CA TYR A 147 -23.35 8.11 -13.01
C TYR A 147 -24.21 6.83 -12.89
N PRO A 148 -25.40 6.78 -13.50
CA PRO A 148 -26.36 5.68 -13.28
C PRO A 148 -25.91 4.30 -13.81
N GLU A 149 -24.95 4.24 -14.73
CA GLU A 149 -24.55 2.99 -15.39
C GLU A 149 -23.62 2.11 -14.56
N GLU A 150 -22.78 2.68 -13.69
CA GLU A 150 -21.63 1.94 -13.16
C GLU A 150 -21.69 1.70 -11.65
N LYS A 151 -22.22 0.52 -11.26
CA LYS A 151 -22.32 0.13 -9.85
C LYS A 151 -21.08 -0.64 -9.38
N ALA A 152 -20.61 -0.28 -8.18
CA ALA A 152 -19.56 -1.00 -7.47
C ALA A 152 -20.16 -1.90 -6.37
N SER A 153 -19.51 -3.01 -6.06
CA SER A 153 -19.87 -3.85 -4.92
C SER A 153 -19.38 -3.24 -3.60
N LEU A 154 -20.08 -3.51 -2.49
CA LEU A 154 -19.67 -3.08 -1.14
C LEU A 154 -18.23 -3.51 -0.81
N HIS A 155 -17.88 -4.75 -1.15
CA HIS A 155 -16.52 -5.26 -0.89
C HIS A 155 -15.48 -4.44 -1.65
N TYR A 156 -15.76 -4.12 -2.92
CA TYR A 156 -14.88 -3.28 -3.74
C TYR A 156 -14.72 -1.88 -3.13
N TYR A 157 -15.82 -1.25 -2.71
CA TYR A 157 -15.79 0.05 -2.03
C TYR A 157 -14.94 0.02 -0.76
N SER A 158 -15.12 -0.99 0.09
CA SER A 158 -14.34 -1.19 1.31
C SER A 158 -12.85 -1.40 1.02
N ASP A 159 -12.53 -2.14 -0.03
CA ASP A 159 -11.16 -2.40 -0.45
C ASP A 159 -10.47 -1.11 -0.92
N VAL A 160 -11.13 -0.29 -1.74
CA VAL A 160 -10.59 1.02 -2.15
C VAL A 160 -10.40 1.92 -0.92
N PHE A 161 -11.41 1.98 -0.05
CA PHE A 161 -11.37 2.82 1.15
C PHE A 161 -10.21 2.46 2.08
N THR A 162 -9.94 1.17 2.29
CA THR A 162 -8.90 0.71 3.22
C THR A 162 -7.49 0.73 2.61
N LYS A 163 -7.34 0.42 1.32
CA LYS A 163 -6.02 0.33 0.66
C LYS A 163 -5.47 1.70 0.25
N GLU A 164 -6.33 2.60 -0.21
CA GLU A 164 -5.88 3.86 -0.80
C GLU A 164 -5.93 5.04 0.17
N PHE A 165 -6.81 4.98 1.18
CA PHE A 165 -7.02 6.09 2.10
C PHE A 165 -6.56 5.73 3.52
N ASN A 166 -5.71 6.58 4.10
CA ASN A 166 -5.35 6.50 5.52
C ASN A 166 -6.42 7.18 6.39
N ILE A 167 -7.66 6.74 6.22
CA ILE A 167 -8.84 7.23 6.94
C ILE A 167 -9.33 6.11 7.85
N SER A 168 -9.66 6.43 9.10
CA SER A 168 -10.22 5.46 10.03
C SER A 168 -11.47 6.03 10.71
N PHE A 169 -12.30 5.16 11.29
CA PHE A 169 -13.38 5.64 12.14
C PHE A 169 -12.81 6.12 13.47
N ALA A 170 -13.27 7.29 13.93
CA ALA A 170 -12.95 7.75 15.27
C ALA A 170 -13.42 6.70 16.28
N PRO A 171 -12.62 6.44 17.33
CA PRO A 171 -13.08 5.57 18.40
C PRO A 171 -14.41 6.11 18.94
N LEU A 172 -15.33 5.21 19.25
CA LEU A 172 -16.52 5.54 20.04
C LEU A 172 -16.01 5.96 21.42
N VAL A 173 -15.66 7.24 21.55
CA VAL A 173 -15.46 7.84 22.85
C VAL A 173 -16.86 7.82 23.46
N ALA A 174 -17.11 6.82 24.33
CA ALA A 174 -18.24 6.88 25.23
C ALA A 174 -18.26 8.30 25.80
N PRO A 175 -19.40 9.00 25.85
CA PRO A 175 -19.45 10.35 26.38
C PRO A 175 -18.85 10.27 27.78
N LEU A 176 -17.59 10.68 27.91
CA LEU A 176 -16.97 10.89 29.19
C LEU A 176 -17.67 12.15 29.67
N MET A 177 -18.84 11.94 30.28
CA MET A 177 -19.25 12.75 31.40
C MET A 177 -18.03 12.80 32.31
N SER A 178 -17.22 13.84 32.18
CA SER A 178 -16.32 14.21 33.24
C SER A 178 -17.22 14.44 34.45
N PRO A 179 -17.15 13.64 35.53
CA PRO A 179 -17.76 14.07 36.76
C PRO A 179 -17.04 15.37 37.12
N LEU A 180 -17.77 16.49 36.98
CA LEU A 180 -17.33 17.76 37.52
C LEU A 180 -17.03 17.49 38.99
N LYS A 181 -15.75 17.48 39.35
CA LYS A 181 -15.34 17.40 40.75
C LYS A 181 -15.84 18.68 41.40
N ILE A 182 -17.05 18.63 41.96
CA ILE A 182 -17.59 19.68 42.81
C ILE A 182 -16.64 19.72 44.01
N ARG A 183 -15.73 20.70 44.01
CA ARG A 183 -14.92 21.02 45.18
C ARG A 183 -15.88 21.64 46.19
N THR A 184 -16.38 20.84 47.11
CA THR A 184 -17.01 21.36 48.33
C THR A 184 -15.95 22.14 49.09
N VAL A 185 -16.06 23.47 49.07
CA VAL A 185 -15.28 24.35 49.93
C VAL A 185 -15.96 24.30 51.30
N THR A 186 -15.56 23.35 52.15
CA THR A 186 -15.95 23.35 53.56
C THR A 186 -15.19 24.47 54.26
N ARG A 187 -15.90 25.59 54.44
CA ARG A 187 -15.50 26.73 55.25
C ARG A 187 -15.58 26.34 56.72
N LEU A 188 -14.43 26.25 57.39
CA LEU A 188 -14.32 26.17 58.85
C LEU A 188 -14.73 27.53 59.45
N MET A 189 -15.68 27.53 60.37
CA MET A 189 -15.94 28.58 61.35
C MET A 189 -16.11 27.93 62.72
#